data_AF-A0A8J6BY73-F1
#
_entry.id   AF-A0A8J6BY73-F1
#
_cell.length_a   1.000
_cell.length_b   1.000
_cell.length_c   1.000
_cell.angle_alpha   90.00
_cell.angle_beta   90.00
_cell.angle_gamma   90.00
#
_symmetry.space_group_name_H-M   'P 1'
#
loop_
_entity.id
_entity.type
_entity.pdbx_description
1 polymer ?
#
loop_
_entity_poly.entity_id
_entity_poly.type
_entity_poly.pdbx_seq_one_letter_code
_entity_poly.pdbx_strand_id
1 'polypeptide(L)'
;MATLKRKAQEDHLASPLKAARAQVAESPASAAAAAEPVACVHDVSYPEGYDQPAAASHRLNGAAEGAAPAKTFPFQLDPFQAEAIRCLDNGESVMVSAHTSAGKTVVALYAIAMSLRNQQRVIYTSPIKALSNQKYREFKEEFSDVGLMTGDVTIEPNASCLVMTTEI
;
A
#
# COMPACT_ATOMS: atom_id res chain seq x y z
N MET A 1 14.73 0.70 51.60
CA MET A 1 14.12 0.05 52.78
C MET A 1 12.63 0.34 52.82
N ALA A 2 11.85 -0.54 53.46
CA ALA A 2 10.50 -0.31 53.99
C ALA A 2 9.33 0.05 53.03
N THR A 3 8.60 -1.01 52.66
CA THR A 3 7.20 -1.07 52.19
C THR A 3 6.18 -0.68 53.29
N LEU A 4 5.01 -0.14 52.91
CA LEU A 4 3.69 -0.24 53.61
C LEU A 4 2.57 0.00 52.55
N LYS A 5 1.57 -0.85 52.21
CA LYS A 5 0.52 -1.60 52.98
C LYS A 5 -0.36 -0.65 53.85
N ARG A 6 -1.71 -0.61 53.88
CA ARG A 6 -2.88 -1.53 53.67
C ARG A 6 -4.16 -0.65 53.35
N LYS A 7 -5.40 -1.11 53.14
CA LYS A 7 -6.04 -2.29 52.45
C LYS A 7 -7.58 -2.30 52.69
N ALA A 8 -8.40 -2.26 51.62
CA ALA A 8 -9.83 -2.67 51.56
C ALA A 8 -10.89 -1.82 52.33
N GLN A 9 -12.22 -2.00 52.25
CA GLN A 9 -13.07 -3.09 51.67
C GLN A 9 -14.57 -2.66 51.52
N GLU A 10 -15.31 -3.23 50.55
CA GLU A 10 -16.78 -3.56 50.58
C GLU A 10 -17.85 -2.45 50.87
N ASP A 11 -19.16 -2.56 50.55
CA ASP A 11 -19.96 -3.75 50.23
C ASP A 11 -21.23 -3.55 49.33
N HIS A 12 -21.80 -4.69 48.92
CA HIS A 12 -23.04 -5.01 48.17
C HIS A 12 -24.33 -4.13 48.31
N LEU A 13 -25.14 -4.05 47.23
CA LEU A 13 -26.49 -4.68 47.16
C LEU A 13 -27.18 -4.71 45.75
N ALA A 14 -27.53 -5.94 45.33
CA ALA A 14 -28.82 -6.41 44.76
C ALA A 14 -29.47 -5.88 43.44
N SER A 15 -29.66 -6.85 42.52
CA SER A 15 -30.73 -6.97 41.48
C SER A 15 -32.02 -7.58 42.11
N PRO A 16 -33.18 -7.87 41.45
CA PRO A 16 -33.56 -7.75 40.02
C PRO A 16 -35.01 -7.22 39.74
N LEU A 17 -35.42 -7.10 38.46
CA LEU A 17 -36.74 -7.60 37.98
C LEU A 17 -36.94 -7.61 36.45
N LYS A 18 -37.54 -8.72 35.98
CA LYS A 18 -38.15 -9.00 34.65
C LYS A 18 -39.54 -8.33 34.55
N ALA A 19 -40.26 -8.22 33.43
CA ALA A 19 -40.05 -8.38 31.97
C ALA A 19 -41.33 -7.88 31.25
N ALA A 20 -41.29 -7.66 29.93
CA ALA A 20 -42.46 -7.79 29.04
C ALA A 20 -42.00 -8.02 27.58
N ARG A 21 -42.83 -8.69 26.79
CA ARG A 21 -42.51 -9.24 25.46
C ARG A 21 -43.63 -8.90 24.49
N ALA A 22 -43.30 -8.34 23.32
CA ALA A 22 -44.17 -8.33 22.15
C ALA A 22 -43.34 -8.36 20.87
N GLN A 23 -43.64 -9.31 19.99
CA GLN A 23 -43.08 -9.42 18.64
C GLN A 23 -44.12 -8.90 17.65
N VAL A 24 -43.70 -8.13 16.65
CA VAL A 24 -44.32 -8.15 15.31
C VAL A 24 -43.17 -8.13 14.32
N ALA A 25 -43.21 -9.04 13.35
CA ALA A 25 -42.22 -9.13 12.28
C ALA A 25 -42.74 -8.41 11.04
N GLU A 26 -41.84 -7.80 10.26
CA GLU A 26 -41.77 -7.95 8.80
C GLU A 26 -40.54 -7.19 8.26
N SER A 27 -39.81 -7.81 7.35
CA SER A 27 -38.86 -7.13 6.46
C SER A 27 -39.56 -6.87 5.13
N PRO A 28 -39.16 -5.82 4.39
CA PRO A 28 -38.22 -6.11 3.32
C PRO A 28 -37.17 -5.01 3.06
N ALA A 29 -36.26 -5.34 2.14
CA ALA A 29 -35.42 -4.44 1.34
C ALA A 29 -34.28 -3.67 2.06
N SER A 30 -33.08 -4.23 1.93
CA SER A 30 -31.83 -3.50 1.61
C SER A 30 -31.59 -2.18 2.35
N ALA A 31 -31.29 -2.27 3.65
CA ALA A 31 -30.57 -1.20 4.32
C ALA A 31 -29.19 -1.04 3.65
N ALA A 32 -29.05 0.01 2.84
CA ALA A 32 -27.75 0.39 2.28
C ALA A 32 -26.79 0.63 3.46
N ALA A 33 -25.69 -0.13 3.49
CA ALA A 33 -24.62 0.12 4.44
C ALA A 33 -24.14 1.55 4.21
N ALA A 34 -24.31 2.41 5.22
CA ALA A 34 -23.91 3.80 5.15
C ALA A 34 -22.39 3.85 4.95
N ALA A 35 -21.96 4.10 3.72
CA ALA A 35 -20.56 4.37 3.44
C ALA A 35 -20.18 5.65 4.18
N GLU A 36 -19.27 5.52 5.16
CA GLU A 36 -18.68 6.68 5.82
C GLU A 36 -18.04 7.57 4.75
N PRO A 37 -18.13 8.91 4.88
CA PRO A 37 -17.65 9.81 3.84
C PRO A 37 -16.13 9.73 3.73
N VAL A 38 -15.65 8.95 2.75
CA VAL A 38 -14.23 8.78 2.43
C VAL A 38 -13.67 10.15 2.05
N ALA A 39 -12.95 10.78 2.99
CA ALA A 39 -12.42 12.13 2.86
C ALA A 39 -11.14 12.21 2.00
N CYS A 40 -11.17 11.55 0.83
CA CYS A 40 -10.30 11.81 -0.31
C CYS A 40 -11.06 11.43 -1.58
N VAL A 41 -11.48 12.44 -2.35
CA VAL A 41 -11.95 12.23 -3.72
C VAL A 41 -10.72 11.94 -4.56
N HIS A 42 -10.54 10.68 -4.91
CA HIS A 42 -9.53 10.25 -5.87
C HIS A 42 -10.05 10.55 -7.27
N ASP A 43 -9.28 11.31 -8.05
CA ASP A 43 -9.56 11.58 -9.46
C ASP A 43 -8.44 10.97 -10.32
N VAL A 44 -8.81 10.50 -11.51
CA VAL A 44 -7.92 9.77 -12.43
C VAL A 44 -8.05 10.39 -13.81
N SER A 45 -7.06 11.19 -14.19
CA SER A 45 -7.03 11.86 -15.48
C SER A 45 -6.30 11.03 -16.52
N TYR A 46 -6.95 10.79 -17.66
CA TYR A 46 -6.37 10.15 -18.84
C TYR A 46 -6.07 11.18 -19.93
N PRO A 47 -5.07 10.94 -20.81
CA PRO A 47 -4.84 11.78 -21.98
C PRO A 47 -6.07 11.81 -22.92
N GLU A 48 -6.25 12.90 -23.66
CA GLU A 48 -7.28 12.96 -24.71
C GLU A 48 -7.04 11.87 -25.77
N GLY A 49 -8.09 11.10 -26.10
CA GLY A 49 -7.98 9.99 -27.04
C GLY A 49 -7.31 8.72 -26.48
N TYR A 50 -7.09 8.62 -25.17
CA TYR A 50 -6.68 7.37 -24.53
C TYR A 50 -7.85 6.36 -24.52
N ASP A 51 -7.80 5.41 -25.46
CA ASP A 51 -8.59 4.18 -25.37
C ASP A 51 -7.92 3.24 -24.36
N GLN A 52 -8.60 2.97 -23.25
CA GLN A 52 -8.12 2.06 -22.21
C GLN A 52 -7.87 0.67 -22.85
N PRO A 53 -6.62 0.16 -22.84
CA PRO A 53 -6.28 -1.03 -23.60
C PRO A 53 -7.06 -2.22 -23.07
N ALA A 54 -7.61 -3.02 -23.98
CA ALA A 54 -8.39 -4.21 -23.67
C ALA A 54 -7.49 -5.33 -23.11
N ALA A 55 -7.04 -5.14 -21.87
CA ALA A 55 -6.22 -5.99 -20.98
C ALA A 55 -4.87 -6.54 -21.52
N ALA A 56 -4.63 -6.59 -22.83
CA ALA A 56 -3.68 -7.53 -23.44
C ALA A 56 -2.64 -6.93 -24.40
N SER A 57 -2.82 -5.70 -24.90
CA SER A 57 -2.02 -5.17 -26.02
C SER A 57 -0.62 -4.68 -25.66
N HIS A 58 -0.32 -4.41 -24.39
CA HIS A 58 0.97 -3.81 -23.99
C HIS A 58 1.63 -4.42 -22.73
N ARG A 59 1.21 -5.62 -22.32
CA ARG A 59 1.83 -6.33 -21.19
C ARG A 59 3.33 -6.52 -21.44
N LEU A 60 4.16 -6.08 -20.49
CA LEU A 60 5.58 -6.42 -20.49
C LEU A 60 5.74 -7.95 -20.45
N ASN A 61 6.52 -8.49 -21.39
CA ASN A 61 6.70 -9.93 -21.64
C ASN A 61 6.98 -10.71 -20.34
N GLY A 62 5.95 -11.35 -19.77
CA GLY A 62 6.07 -12.12 -18.52
C GLY A 62 4.76 -12.21 -17.71
N ALA A 63 3.89 -11.22 -17.78
CA ALA A 63 2.58 -11.26 -17.12
C ALA A 63 1.57 -12.13 -17.90
N ALA A 64 1.48 -13.41 -17.54
CA ALA A 64 0.41 -14.28 -18.02
C ALA A 64 -0.97 -13.78 -17.57
N GLU A 65 -2.00 -14.05 -18.37
CA GLU A 65 -3.38 -13.67 -18.05
C GLU A 65 -3.84 -14.43 -16.80
N GLY A 66 -4.18 -13.70 -15.72
CA GLY A 66 -4.47 -14.30 -14.41
C GLY A 66 -3.23 -14.65 -13.56
N ALA A 67 -2.05 -14.13 -13.88
CA ALA A 67 -0.87 -14.24 -13.00
C ALA A 67 -1.13 -13.61 -11.62
N ALA A 68 -0.51 -14.19 -10.59
CA ALA A 68 -0.57 -13.64 -9.23
C ALA A 68 0.02 -12.20 -9.17
N PRO A 69 -0.55 -11.32 -8.33
CA PRO A 69 -0.07 -9.95 -8.17
C PRO A 69 1.41 -9.95 -7.76
N ALA A 70 2.19 -9.00 -8.28
CA ALA A 70 3.63 -8.99 -8.06
C ALA A 70 4.01 -8.83 -6.57
N LYS A 71 3.17 -8.15 -5.79
CA LYS A 71 3.26 -8.04 -4.34
C LYS A 71 1.85 -7.91 -3.72
N THR A 72 1.63 -8.57 -2.59
CA THR A 72 0.44 -8.44 -1.76
C THR A 72 0.73 -7.58 -0.53
N PHE A 73 -0.29 -6.86 -0.04
CA PHE A 73 -0.21 -6.02 1.15
C PHE A 73 -1.20 -6.51 2.23
N PRO A 74 -0.88 -6.39 3.53
CA PRO A 74 -1.73 -6.89 4.63
C PRO A 74 -2.91 -5.96 4.97
N PHE A 75 -3.18 -4.97 4.13
CA PHE A 75 -4.23 -3.96 4.28
C PHE A 75 -4.94 -3.75 2.94
N GLN A 76 -6.16 -3.24 2.97
CA GLN A 76 -6.89 -2.85 1.77
C GLN A 76 -6.20 -1.64 1.12
N LEU A 77 -5.99 -1.72 -0.20
CA LEU A 77 -5.40 -0.63 -0.98
C LEU A 77 -6.37 0.55 -1.13
N ASP A 78 -5.85 1.77 -1.04
CA ASP A 78 -6.62 2.96 -1.42
C ASP A 78 -6.95 2.94 -2.93
N PRO A 79 -8.07 3.55 -3.37
CA PRO A 79 -8.48 3.54 -4.78
C PRO A 79 -7.37 3.97 -5.76
N PHE A 80 -6.59 5.01 -5.43
CA PHE A 80 -5.50 5.47 -6.28
C PHE A 80 -4.32 4.47 -6.34
N GLN A 81 -4.10 3.68 -5.28
CA GLN A 81 -3.03 2.68 -5.24
C GLN A 81 -3.41 1.48 -6.11
N ALA A 82 -4.67 1.02 -6.00
CA ALA A 82 -5.22 -0.04 -6.82
C ALA A 82 -5.22 0.33 -8.31
N GLU A 83 -5.62 1.57 -8.65
CA GLU A 83 -5.63 2.04 -10.03
C GLU A 83 -4.22 2.22 -10.61
N ALA A 84 -3.28 2.79 -9.84
CA ALA A 84 -1.88 2.87 -10.27
C ALA A 84 -1.27 1.48 -10.51
N ILE A 85 -1.60 0.49 -9.68
CA ILE A 85 -1.19 -0.91 -9.88
C ILE A 85 -1.82 -1.50 -11.15
N ARG A 86 -3.11 -1.25 -11.41
CA ARG A 86 -3.79 -1.70 -12.63
C ARG A 86 -3.12 -1.17 -13.90
N CYS A 87 -2.73 0.11 -13.91
CA CYS A 87 -2.00 0.71 -15.03
C CYS A 87 -0.58 0.13 -15.17
N LEU A 88 0.13 -0.14 -14.06
CA LEU A 88 1.43 -0.81 -14.10
C LEU A 88 1.35 -2.23 -14.69
N ASP A 89 0.35 -3.03 -14.30
CA ASP A 89 0.13 -4.38 -14.83
C ASP A 89 -0.25 -4.37 -16.33
N ASN A 90 -0.88 -3.30 -16.82
CA ASN A 90 -1.12 -3.05 -18.24
C ASN A 90 0.16 -2.71 -19.04
N GLY A 91 1.30 -2.45 -18.35
CA GLY A 91 2.54 -1.98 -18.96
C GLY A 91 2.62 -0.46 -19.16
N GLU A 92 1.81 0.31 -18.43
CA GLU A 92 1.64 1.76 -18.60
C GLU A 92 2.47 2.56 -17.58
N SER A 93 2.87 3.78 -17.97
CA SER A 93 3.52 4.73 -17.07
C SER A 93 2.50 5.46 -16.20
N VAL A 94 2.79 5.62 -14.91
CA VAL A 94 1.90 6.26 -13.94
C VAL A 94 2.53 7.48 -13.28
N MET A 95 1.74 8.54 -13.08
CA MET A 95 2.10 9.70 -12.27
C MET A 95 1.18 9.79 -11.06
N VAL A 96 1.73 9.63 -9.85
CA VAL A 96 0.95 9.61 -8.60
C VAL A 96 1.13 10.92 -7.84
N SER A 97 0.16 11.83 -7.97
CA SER A 97 0.09 13.05 -7.17
C SER A 97 -0.76 12.82 -5.91
N ALA A 98 -0.09 12.68 -4.77
CA ALA A 98 -0.75 12.53 -3.47
C ALA A 98 0.13 13.12 -2.36
N HIS A 99 -0.47 13.44 -1.21
CA HIS A 99 0.24 14.01 -0.05
C HIS A 99 1.34 13.07 0.51
N THR A 100 2.24 13.61 1.34
CA THR A 100 3.10 12.77 2.20
C THR A 100 2.23 11.96 3.15
N SER A 101 2.74 10.82 3.65
CA SER A 101 2.00 9.79 4.42
C SER A 101 0.83 9.07 3.71
N ALA A 102 0.31 9.55 2.58
CA ALA A 102 -0.81 8.93 1.85
C ALA A 102 -0.50 7.58 1.15
N GLY A 103 0.55 6.85 1.53
CA GLY A 103 0.79 5.49 1.01
C GLY A 103 1.46 5.36 -0.37
N LYS A 104 1.91 6.45 -1.03
CA LYS A 104 2.59 6.40 -2.36
C LYS A 104 3.68 5.31 -2.50
N THR A 105 4.36 4.96 -1.41
CA THR A 105 5.37 3.88 -1.38
C THR A 105 4.83 2.52 -1.81
N VAL A 106 3.53 2.24 -1.62
CA VAL A 106 2.84 1.02 -2.09
C VAL A 106 3.04 0.81 -3.59
N VAL A 107 2.83 1.87 -4.39
CA VAL A 107 2.97 1.83 -5.86
C VAL A 107 4.42 1.57 -6.27
N ALA A 108 5.38 2.21 -5.58
CA ALA A 108 6.81 1.98 -5.82
C ALA A 108 7.25 0.54 -5.47
N LEU A 109 6.78 -0.01 -4.34
CA LEU A 109 7.06 -1.39 -3.94
C LEU A 109 6.45 -2.40 -4.93
N TYR A 110 5.25 -2.14 -5.45
CA TYR A 110 4.66 -2.99 -6.49
C TYR A 110 5.45 -2.93 -7.80
N ALA A 111 5.85 -1.74 -8.26
CA ALA A 111 6.66 -1.57 -9.47
C ALA A 111 8.04 -2.27 -9.36
N ILE A 112 8.68 -2.22 -8.19
CA ILE A 112 9.92 -2.96 -7.92
C ILE A 112 9.67 -4.47 -7.98
N ALA A 113 8.67 -4.98 -7.25
CA ALA A 113 8.34 -6.40 -7.24
C ALA A 113 7.98 -6.93 -8.64
N MET A 114 7.23 -6.15 -9.43
CA MET A 114 6.88 -6.45 -10.82
C MET A 114 8.12 -6.54 -11.71
N SER A 115 9.04 -5.59 -11.57
CA SER A 115 10.30 -5.59 -12.33
C SER A 115 11.15 -6.82 -11.99
N LEU A 116 11.31 -7.14 -10.71
CA LEU A 116 12.06 -8.32 -10.25
C LEU A 116 11.41 -9.64 -10.73
N ARG A 117 10.07 -9.76 -10.65
CA ARG A 117 9.31 -10.89 -11.21
C ARG A 117 9.57 -11.07 -12.70
N ASN A 118 9.63 -9.97 -13.44
CA ASN A 118 9.84 -9.94 -14.89
C ASN A 118 11.33 -10.04 -15.29
N GLN A 119 12.25 -10.28 -14.35
CA GLN A 119 13.72 -10.32 -14.57
C GLN A 119 14.29 -9.00 -15.15
N GLN A 120 13.63 -7.87 -14.83
CA GLN A 120 14.03 -6.53 -15.24
C GLN A 120 14.75 -5.79 -14.10
N ARG A 121 15.63 -4.86 -14.44
CA ARG A 121 16.24 -3.94 -13.48
C ARG A 121 15.32 -2.73 -13.25
N VAL A 122 15.30 -2.24 -12.02
CA VAL A 122 14.51 -1.08 -11.58
C VAL A 122 15.42 -0.08 -10.85
N ILE A 123 15.19 1.21 -11.11
CA ILE A 123 15.91 2.31 -10.48
C ILE A 123 14.92 3.12 -9.65
N TYR A 124 15.26 3.36 -8.39
CA TYR A 124 14.56 4.29 -7.51
C TYR A 124 15.43 5.52 -7.28
N THR A 125 15.01 6.68 -7.79
CA THR A 125 15.71 7.95 -7.62
C THR A 125 15.15 8.76 -6.45
N SER A 126 16.04 9.45 -5.73
CA SER A 126 15.65 10.42 -4.70
C SER A 126 16.61 11.62 -4.72
N PRO A 127 16.13 12.88 -4.66
CA PRO A 127 16.99 14.06 -4.76
C PRO A 127 17.85 14.33 -3.52
N ILE A 128 17.76 13.51 -2.47
CA ILE A 128 18.49 13.72 -1.22
C ILE A 128 19.18 12.41 -0.81
N LYS A 129 20.51 12.46 -0.62
CA LYS A 129 21.33 11.30 -0.20
C LYS A 129 20.81 10.62 1.08
N ALA A 130 20.36 11.40 2.06
CA ALA A 130 19.80 10.85 3.31
C ALA A 130 18.53 10.02 3.06
N LEU A 131 17.63 10.49 2.18
CA LEU A 131 16.42 9.76 1.80
C LEU A 131 16.73 8.54 0.93
N SER A 132 17.75 8.62 0.07
CA SER A 132 18.26 7.47 -0.69
C SER A 132 18.79 6.38 0.26
N ASN A 133 19.57 6.76 1.27
CA ASN A 133 20.06 5.84 2.31
C ASN A 133 18.93 5.22 3.15
N GLN A 134 17.89 6.00 3.47
CA GLN A 134 16.70 5.49 4.15
C GLN A 134 15.97 4.45 3.29
N LYS A 135 15.68 4.80 2.02
CA LYS A 135 14.97 3.92 1.09
C LYS A 135 15.74 2.65 0.75
N TYR A 136 17.06 2.73 0.65
CA TYR A 136 17.92 1.55 0.53
C TYR A 136 17.70 0.55 1.67
N ARG A 137 17.63 1.01 2.93
CA ARG A 137 17.39 0.13 4.09
C ARG A 137 15.99 -0.47 4.06
N GLU A 138 14.97 0.36 3.87
CA GLU A 138 13.57 -0.08 3.74
C GLU A 138 13.38 -1.12 2.61
N PHE A 139 14.08 -0.95 1.49
CA PHE A 139 14.02 -1.90 0.38
C PHE A 139 14.87 -3.15 0.60
N LYS A 140 16.01 -3.08 1.33
CA LYS A 140 16.82 -4.27 1.67
C LYS A 140 16.14 -5.16 2.72
N GLU A 141 15.21 -4.61 3.50
CA GLU A 141 14.32 -5.36 4.39
C GLU A 141 13.20 -6.12 3.63
N GLU A 142 12.78 -5.60 2.48
CA GLU A 142 11.69 -6.15 1.66
C GLU A 142 12.17 -7.04 0.49
N PHE A 143 13.33 -6.72 -0.10
CA PHE A 143 13.89 -7.38 -1.28
C PHE A 143 15.38 -7.72 -1.05
N SER A 144 15.81 -8.90 -1.51
CA SER A 144 17.20 -9.36 -1.33
C SER A 144 18.22 -8.61 -2.20
N ASP A 145 17.86 -8.34 -3.45
CA ASP A 145 18.76 -7.83 -4.49
C ASP A 145 18.60 -6.32 -4.70
N VAL A 146 19.04 -5.56 -3.70
CA VAL A 146 19.00 -4.10 -3.66
C VAL A 146 20.39 -3.51 -3.45
N GLY A 147 20.79 -2.58 -4.31
CA GLY A 147 22.03 -1.80 -4.22
C GLY A 147 21.78 -0.30 -3.97
N LEU A 148 22.86 0.44 -3.73
CA LEU A 148 22.88 1.88 -3.49
C LEU A 148 23.98 2.54 -4.34
N MET A 149 23.65 3.62 -5.05
CA MET A 149 24.63 4.48 -5.74
C MET A 149 24.39 5.96 -5.40
N THR A 150 25.30 6.52 -4.61
CA THR A 150 25.40 7.96 -4.33
C THR A 150 26.80 8.45 -4.69
N GLY A 151 26.99 9.77 -4.82
CA GLY A 151 28.28 10.34 -5.22
C GLY A 151 29.46 10.12 -4.25
N ASP A 152 29.19 9.58 -3.07
CA ASP A 152 30.14 9.22 -2.03
C ASP A 152 30.24 7.71 -1.75
N VAL A 153 29.20 6.93 -2.03
CA VAL A 153 29.12 5.50 -1.66
C VAL A 153 28.44 4.70 -2.77
N THR A 154 29.04 3.57 -3.14
CA THR A 154 28.44 2.59 -4.06
C THR A 154 28.46 1.20 -3.42
N ILE A 155 27.30 0.55 -3.37
CA ILE A 155 27.07 -0.77 -2.78
C ILE A 155 26.26 -1.59 -3.79
N GLU A 156 26.73 -2.80 -4.11
CA GLU A 156 26.03 -3.73 -5.00
C GLU A 156 25.51 -3.09 -6.32
N PRO A 157 26.35 -2.40 -7.14
CA PRO A 157 25.90 -1.65 -8.32
C PRO A 157 25.28 -2.52 -9.43
N ASN A 158 25.51 -3.84 -9.37
CA ASN A 158 24.94 -4.82 -10.29
C ASN A 158 23.57 -5.36 -9.83
N ALA A 159 23.04 -4.92 -8.68
CA ALA A 159 21.76 -5.35 -8.16
C ALA A 159 20.60 -5.04 -9.12
N SER A 160 19.55 -5.86 -9.09
CA SER A 160 18.36 -5.69 -9.92
C SER A 160 17.53 -4.47 -9.49
N CYS A 161 17.46 -4.17 -8.19
CA CYS A 161 16.90 -2.91 -7.69
C CYS A 161 18.03 -1.96 -7.26
N LEU A 162 18.10 -0.77 -7.85
CA LEU A 162 19.13 0.22 -7.52
C LEU A 162 18.50 1.48 -6.93
N VAL A 163 18.89 1.85 -5.71
CA VAL A 163 18.53 3.14 -5.11
C VAL A 163 19.63 4.15 -5.40
N MET A 164 19.30 5.32 -5.91
CA MET A 164 20.30 6.33 -6.25
C MET A 164 19.83 7.78 -6.10
N THR A 165 20.78 8.71 -6.09
CA THR A 165 20.49 10.14 -6.26
C THR A 165 20.24 10.50 -7.72
N THR A 166 19.54 11.60 -7.96
CA THR A 166 19.20 12.11 -9.32
C THR A 166 20.40 12.58 -10.14
N GLU A 167 21.53 12.84 -9.49
CA GLU A 167 22.76 13.40 -10.07
C GLU A 167 23.82 12.34 -10.44
N ILE A 168 23.45 11.05 -10.38
CA ILE A 168 24.29 9.89 -10.73
C ILE A 168 23.82 9.30 -12.05
#